data_AF-A0AAW6KMA2-F1
#
_entry.id   AF-A0AAW6KMA2-F1
#
_cell.length_a   1.000
_cell.length_b   1.000
_cell.length_c   1.000
_cell.angle_alpha   90.00
_cell.angle_beta   90.00
_cell.angle_gamma   90.00
#
_symmetry.space_group_name_H-M   'P 1'
#
loop_
_entity.id
_entity.type
_entity.pdbx_description
1 polymer ?
#
loop_
_entity_poly.entity_id
_entity_poly.type
_entity_poly.pdbx_seq_one_letter_code
_entity_poly.pdbx_strand_id
1 'polypeptide(L)'
;MKNKQLDVILILILLAALILNTYNIWQDNAANQYYLAAVKSMTQSFHNFFFASFDSSGFVSVDKPPLVLWIQTIFAKIFGVHTWSVILPQALAGAGSVYLLY
;
A
#
# COMPACT_ATOMS: atom_id res chain seq x y z
N MET A 1 -18.29 25.24 -22.79
CA MET A 1 -17.53 24.16 -22.12
C MET A 1 -16.10 24.65 -21.95
N LYS A 2 -15.61 24.78 -20.73
CA LYS A 2 -14.25 25.31 -20.45
C LYS A 2 -13.25 24.24 -20.89
N ASN A 3 -12.45 24.51 -21.92
CA ASN A 3 -11.34 23.61 -22.28
C ASN A 3 -10.42 23.51 -21.06
N LYS A 4 -10.39 22.35 -20.41
CA LYS A 4 -9.37 22.06 -19.40
C LYS A 4 -8.06 21.94 -20.18
N GLN A 5 -7.28 23.01 -20.19
CA GLN A 5 -5.91 22.94 -20.68
C GLN A 5 -5.17 21.94 -19.79
N LEU A 6 -4.45 21.00 -20.41
CA LEU A 6 -3.64 20.03 -19.68
C LEU A 6 -2.47 20.78 -19.04
N ASP A 7 -2.38 20.72 -17.71
CA ASP A 7 -1.27 21.29 -16.97
C ASP A 7 -0.06 20.34 -17.07
N VAL A 8 0.81 20.63 -18.05
CA VAL A 8 2.01 19.84 -18.32
C VAL A 8 2.96 19.84 -17.12
N ILE A 9 3.02 20.93 -16.36
CA ILE A 9 3.89 21.05 -15.18
C ILE A 9 3.41 20.10 -14.10
N LEU A 10 2.10 20.11 -13.81
CA LEU A 10 1.49 19.15 -12.89
C LEU A 10 1.78 17.71 -13.30
N ILE A 11 1.62 17.37 -14.59
CA ILE A 11 1.89 16.01 -15.08
C ILE A 11 3.35 15.60 -14.81
N LEU A 12 4.31 16.48 -15.09
CA LEU A 12 5.72 16.21 -14.82
C LEU A 12 6.01 16.03 -13.32
N ILE A 13 5.39 16.85 -12.48
CA ILE A 13 5.50 16.75 -11.01
C ILE A 13 4.93 15.40 -10.53
N LEU A 14 3.77 14.98 -11.02
CA LEU A 14 3.16 13.70 -10.64
C LEU A 14 3.97 12.49 -11.12
N LEU A 15 4.54 12.55 -12.33
CA LEU A 15 5.43 11.50 -12.82
C LEU A 15 6.68 11.39 -11.97
N ALA A 16 7.31 12.51 -11.63
CA ALA A 16 8.46 12.54 -10.72
C ALA A 16 8.10 11.98 -9.34
N ALA A 17 6.96 12.40 -8.77
CA ALA A 17 6.47 11.91 -7.49
C ALA A 17 6.22 10.40 -7.53
N LEU A 18 5.58 9.88 -8.58
CA LEU A 18 5.32 8.45 -8.73
C LEU A 18 6.62 7.64 -8.81
N ILE A 19 7.58 8.08 -9.63
CA ILE A 19 8.88 7.43 -9.76
C ILE A 19 9.60 7.40 -8.41
N LEU A 20 9.67 8.54 -7.71
CA LEU A 20 10.38 8.65 -6.44
C LEU A 20 9.71 7.82 -5.33
N ASN A 21 8.37 7.80 -5.26
CA ASN A 21 7.63 7.03 -4.24
C ASN A 21 7.65 5.52 -4.48
N THR A 22 7.82 5.08 -5.74
CA THR A 22 7.85 3.65 -6.10
C THR A 22 9.28 3.12 -6.32
N TYR A 23 10.29 3.96 -6.15
CA TYR A 23 11.67 3.58 -6.36
C TYR A 23 12.10 2.46 -5.41
N ASN A 24 12.58 1.36 -5.98
CA ASN A 24 13.23 0.26 -5.26
C ASN A 24 12.36 -0.49 -4.24
N ILE A 25 11.03 -0.44 -4.40
CA ILE A 25 10.06 -1.14 -3.54
C ILE A 25 10.06 -2.67 -3.74
N TRP A 26 10.73 -3.16 -4.78
CA TRP A 26 10.88 -4.59 -5.12
C TRP A 26 11.97 -5.31 -4.34
N GLN A 27 12.76 -4.61 -3.52
CA GLN A 27 13.74 -5.28 -2.67
C GLN A 27 13.05 -6.02 -1.52
N ASP A 28 13.52 -7.21 -1.19
CA ASP A 28 12.90 -8.08 -0.18
C ASP A 28 12.81 -7.42 1.22
N ASN A 29 13.77 -6.56 1.54
CA ASN A 29 13.89 -5.83 2.80
C ASN A 29 13.19 -4.45 2.80
N ALA A 30 12.47 -4.07 1.74
CA ALA A 30 11.78 -2.79 1.70
C ALA A 30 10.54 -2.74 2.62
N ALA A 31 9.92 -3.88 2.95
CA ALA A 31 8.79 -3.94 3.88
C ALA A 31 9.25 -4.37 5.28
N ASN A 32 8.57 -3.82 6.28
CA ASN A 32 8.72 -4.29 7.65
C ASN A 32 8.15 -5.72 7.77
N GLN A 33 9.00 -6.66 8.17
CA GLN A 33 8.67 -8.09 8.24
C GLN A 33 7.51 -8.40 9.19
N TYR A 34 7.35 -7.64 10.27
CA TYR A 34 6.24 -7.79 11.20
C TYR A 34 4.89 -7.51 10.53
N TYR A 35 4.79 -6.42 9.77
CA TYR A 35 3.55 -6.10 9.03
C TYR A 35 3.35 -7.01 7.81
N LEU A 36 4.44 -7.42 7.15
CA LEU A 36 4.36 -8.37 6.04
C LEU A 36 3.80 -9.72 6.50
N ALA A 37 4.22 -10.21 7.69
CA ALA A 37 3.67 -11.42 8.29
C ALA A 37 2.18 -11.27 8.66
N ALA A 38 1.78 -10.12 9.22
CA ALA A 38 0.38 -9.83 9.49
C ALA A 38 -0.46 -9.84 8.20
N VAL A 39 -0.02 -9.10 7.16
CA VAL A 39 -0.70 -9.10 5.86
C VAL A 39 -0.82 -10.52 5.30
N LYS A 40 0.25 -11.32 5.39
CA LYS A 40 0.21 -12.73 4.98
C LYS A 40 -0.85 -13.54 5.75
N SER A 41 -0.97 -13.36 7.07
CA SER A 41 -2.05 -14.00 7.84
C SER A 41 -3.44 -13.51 7.41
N MET A 42 -3.59 -12.19 7.25
CA MET A 42 -4.83 -11.54 6.83
C MET A 42 -5.32 -12.01 5.45
N THR A 43 -4.44 -12.49 4.56
CA THR A 43 -4.87 -13.09 3.29
C THR A 43 -5.59 -14.42 3.44
N GLN A 44 -5.38 -15.16 4.54
CA GLN A 44 -5.80 -16.57 4.69
C GLN A 44 -7.26 -16.72 5.13
N SER A 45 -7.82 -15.76 5.88
CA SER A 45 -9.21 -15.83 6.34
C SER A 45 -9.84 -14.44 6.46
N PHE A 46 -11.16 -14.37 6.36
CA PHE A 46 -11.88 -13.10 6.56
C PHE A 46 -11.78 -12.61 8.02
N HIS A 47 -11.74 -13.53 8.99
CA HIS A 47 -11.54 -13.19 10.40
C HIS A 47 -10.18 -12.49 10.60
N ASN A 48 -9.10 -13.08 10.08
CA ASN A 48 -7.76 -12.51 10.18
C ASN A 48 -7.69 -11.15 9.49
N PHE A 49 -8.31 -11.04 8.31
CA PHE A 49 -8.45 -9.78 7.58
C PHE A 49 -9.14 -8.70 8.42
N PHE A 50 -10.30 -8.99 9.02
CA PHE A 50 -11.07 -7.99 9.75
C PHE A 50 -10.35 -7.53 11.02
N PHE A 51 -9.77 -8.47 11.79
CA PHE A 51 -9.13 -8.19 13.07
C PHE A 51 -7.64 -7.83 12.99
N ALA A 52 -7.07 -7.72 11.78
CA ALA A 52 -5.63 -7.54 11.57
C ALA A 52 -4.79 -8.54 12.38
N SER A 53 -5.14 -9.82 12.25
CA SER A 53 -4.43 -10.88 12.96
C SER A 53 -3.03 -11.10 12.39
N PHE A 54 -2.05 -11.23 13.29
CA PHE A 54 -0.66 -11.48 12.98
C PHE A 54 -0.39 -12.97 12.67
N ASP A 55 -1.04 -13.87 13.40
CA ASP A 55 -0.86 -15.32 13.25
C ASP A 55 -2.02 -15.95 12.45
N SER A 56 -1.78 -17.11 11.84
CA SER A 56 -2.78 -17.78 10.99
C SER A 56 -4.01 -18.27 11.77
N SER A 57 -3.90 -18.49 13.09
CA SER A 57 -5.01 -18.97 13.92
C SER A 57 -5.99 -17.87 14.34
N GLY A 58 -5.66 -16.60 14.13
CA GLY A 58 -6.55 -15.48 14.47
C GLY A 58 -6.44 -15.02 15.93
N PHE A 59 -5.41 -15.46 16.68
CA PHE A 59 -5.36 -15.27 18.13
C PHE A 59 -4.72 -13.94 18.56
N VAL A 60 -3.67 -13.53 17.86
CA VAL A 60 -2.90 -12.31 18.12
C VAL A 60 -3.25 -11.29 17.05
N SER A 61 -3.69 -10.11 17.48
CA SER A 61 -3.89 -8.96 16.60
C SER A 61 -2.69 -8.01 16.66
N VAL A 62 -2.52 -7.23 15.59
CA VAL A 62 -1.57 -6.12 15.57
C VAL A 62 -2.09 -5.00 16.47
N ASP A 63 -1.17 -4.34 17.20
CA ASP A 63 -1.42 -3.24 18.13
C ASP A 63 -1.82 -1.90 17.48
N LYS A 64 -2.15 -1.90 16.18
CA LYS A 64 -2.42 -0.69 15.39
C LYS A 64 -3.79 -0.76 14.72
N PRO A 65 -4.44 0.39 14.49
CA PRO A 65 -5.66 0.43 13.69
C PRO A 65 -5.46 -0.27 12.34
N PRO A 66 -6.43 -1.10 11.90
CA PRO A 66 -6.21 -2.05 10.81
C PRO A 66 -6.30 -1.43 9.42
N LEU A 67 -6.69 -0.15 9.30
CA LEU A 67 -7.02 0.49 8.02
C LEU A 67 -5.91 0.34 6.97
N VAL A 68 -4.67 0.62 7.35
CA VAL A 68 -3.52 0.49 6.42
C VAL A 68 -3.34 -0.98 6.02
N LEU A 69 -3.42 -1.89 6.99
CA LEU A 69 -3.26 -3.33 6.75
C LEU A 69 -4.37 -3.91 5.88
N TRP A 70 -5.61 -3.40 5.97
CA TRP A 70 -6.70 -3.79 5.08
C TRP A 70 -6.38 -3.45 3.62
N ILE A 71 -5.94 -2.22 3.36
CA ILE A 71 -5.57 -1.78 2.01
C ILE A 71 -4.40 -2.61 1.49
N GLN A 72 -3.36 -2.79 2.31
CA GLN A 72 -2.20 -3.63 1.96
C GLN A 72 -2.60 -5.08 1.67
N THR A 73 -3.50 -5.65 2.47
CA THR A 73 -3.98 -7.03 2.27
C THR A 73 -4.80 -7.16 0.99
N ILE A 74 -5.59 -6.15 0.61
CA ILE A 74 -6.32 -6.15 -0.67
C ILE A 74 -5.33 -6.18 -1.83
N PHE A 75 -4.27 -5.37 -1.81
CA PHE A 75 -3.22 -5.41 -2.83
C PHE A 75 -2.50 -6.77 -2.85
N ALA A 76 -2.17 -7.32 -1.69
CA ALA A 76 -1.56 -8.64 -1.57
C ALA A 76 -2.49 -9.77 -2.07
N LYS A 77 -3.81 -9.65 -1.91
CA LYS A 77 -4.79 -10.59 -2.49
C LYS A 77 -4.85 -10.52 -4.02
N ILE A 78 -4.66 -9.34 -4.61
CA ILE A 78 -4.71 -9.14 -6.06
C ILE A 78 -3.39 -9.57 -6.72
N PHE A 79 -2.25 -9.17 -6.16
CA PHE A 79 -0.93 -9.33 -6.79
C PHE A 79 -0.05 -10.42 -6.15
N GLY A 80 -0.52 -11.07 -5.09
CA GLY A 80 0.28 -11.97 -4.26
C GLY A 80 1.02 -11.25 -3.14
N VAL A 81 1.46 -12.04 -2.14
CA VAL A 81 2.21 -11.55 -0.98
C VAL A 81 3.67 -11.35 -1.36
N HIS A 82 3.95 -10.14 -1.87
CA HIS A 82 5.29 -9.67 -2.18
C HIS A 82 5.53 -8.33 -1.49
N THR A 83 6.78 -8.03 -1.13
CA THR A 83 7.18 -6.76 -0.51
C THR A 83 6.68 -5.55 -1.30
N TRP A 84 6.88 -5.55 -2.62
CA TRP A 84 6.43 -4.45 -3.48
C TRP A 84 4.90 -4.28 -3.49
N SER A 85 4.14 -5.38 -3.48
CA SER A 85 2.67 -5.36 -3.52
C SER A 85 2.10 -4.73 -2.27
N VAL A 86 2.68 -5.04 -1.11
CA VAL A 86 2.31 -4.49 0.19
C VAL A 86 2.68 -3.00 0.31
N ILE A 87 3.76 -2.55 -0.32
CA ILE A 87 4.21 -1.15 -0.29
C ILE A 87 3.52 -0.28 -1.35
N LEU A 88 3.11 -0.87 -2.47
CA LEU A 88 2.49 -0.14 -3.57
C LEU A 88 1.35 0.80 -3.16
N PRO A 89 0.36 0.42 -2.31
CA PRO A 89 -0.73 1.33 -1.97
C PRO A 89 -0.26 2.60 -1.25
N GLN A 90 0.71 2.49 -0.33
CA GLN A 90 1.25 3.67 0.36
C GLN A 90 2.13 4.52 -0.56
N ALA A 91 2.85 3.93 -1.51
CA ALA A 91 3.59 4.65 -2.53
C ALA A 91 2.67 5.47 -3.45
N LEU A 92 1.54 4.86 -3.88
CA LEU A 92 0.52 5.54 -4.67
C LEU A 92 -0.17 6.66 -3.88
N ALA A 93 -0.45 6.44 -2.60
CA ALA A 93 -0.98 7.48 -1.71
C ALA A 93 0.01 8.64 -1.54
N GLY A 94 1.32 8.35 -1.43
CA GLY A 94 2.39 9.35 -1.41
C GLY A 94 2.40 10.20 -2.68
N ALA A 95 2.34 9.58 -3.86
CA ALA A 95 2.25 10.30 -5.12
C ALA A 95 0.93 11.09 -5.26
N GLY A 96 -0.20 10.51 -4.83
CA GLY A 96 -1.50 11.17 -4.85
C GLY A 96 -1.59 12.38 -3.91
N SER A 97 -0.83 12.38 -2.81
CA SER A 97 -0.74 13.54 -1.91
C SER A 97 -0.17 14.77 -2.61
N VAL A 98 0.76 14.58 -3.57
CA VAL A 98 1.33 15.68 -4.36
C VAL A 98 0.27 16.33 -5.24
N TYR A 99 -0.65 15.55 -5.82
CA TYR A 99 -1.78 16.08 -6.56
C TYR A 99 -2.73 16.90 -5.66
N LEU A 100 -2.93 16.49 -4.42
CA LEU A 100 -3.80 17.21 -3.48
C LEU A 100 -3.19 18.52 -2.98
N LEU A 101 -1.85 18.63 -2.98
CA LEU A 101 -1.12 19.82 -2.54
C LEU A 101 -0.93 20.86 -3.64
N TYR A 102 -0.96 20.44 -4.91
CA TYR A 102 -0.85 21.31 -6.08
C TYR A 102 -2.12 22.14 -6.29
#